data_AF-A0A3N5GX24-F1
#
_entry.id   AF-A0A3N5GX24-F1
#
_cell.length_a   1.000
_cell.length_b   1.000
_cell.length_c   1.000
_cell.angle_alpha   90.00
_cell.angle_beta   90.00
_cell.angle_gamma   90.00
#
_symmetry.space_group_name_H-M   'P 1'
#
loop_
_entity.id
_entity.type
_entity.pdbx_description
1 polymer ?
#
loop_
_entity_poly.entity_id
_entity_poly.type
_entity_poly.pdbx_seq_one_letter_code
_entity_poly.pdbx_strand_id
1 'polypeptide(L)' 'MNYDAVIVGAGHNGLVAACYLARSGLKVCVVEKNDWVGGAAVSRELFPGFTYSNCSYVSSLFRPEIMRDL' A
#
# COMPACT_ATOMS: atom_id res chain seq x y z
N MET A 1 9.14 -21.43 5.72
CA MET A 1 7.80 -20.81 5.58
C MET A 1 7.43 -20.82 4.11
N ASN A 2 6.27 -21.36 3.74
CA ASN A 2 5.78 -21.30 2.35
C ASN A 2 4.81 -20.11 2.19
N TYR A 3 4.88 -19.40 1.08
CA TYR A 3 3.95 -18.33 0.66
C TYR A 3 3.45 -18.65 -0.75
N ASP A 4 2.20 -18.32 -1.04
CA ASP A 4 1.59 -18.54 -2.35
C ASP A 4 1.88 -17.38 -3.31
N ALA A 5 2.08 -16.17 -2.76
CA ALA A 5 2.46 -14.98 -3.52
C ALA A 5 3.40 -14.07 -2.73
N VAL A 6 4.32 -13.40 -3.43
CA VAL A 6 5.18 -12.36 -2.87
C VAL A 6 4.95 -11.06 -3.64
N ILE A 7 4.58 -10.00 -2.93
CA ILE A 7 4.42 -8.66 -3.48
C ILE A 7 5.64 -7.83 -3.09
N VAL A 8 6.30 -7.22 -4.08
CA VAL A 8 7.45 -6.35 -3.86
C VAL A 8 6.99 -4.89 -3.95
N GLY A 9 7.11 -4.17 -2.85
CA GLY A 9 6.65 -2.79 -2.66
C GLY A 9 5.31 -2.72 -1.93
N ALA A 10 5.30 -2.11 -0.76
CA ALA A 10 4.10 -1.82 0.04
C ALA A 10 3.51 -0.44 -0.29
N GLY A 11 3.45 -0.08 -1.57
CA GLY A 11 2.65 1.04 -2.04
C GLY A 11 1.15 0.69 -2.09
N HIS A 12 0.28 1.68 -2.26
CA HIS A 12 -1.18 1.46 -2.33
C HIS A 12 -1.57 0.35 -3.34
N ASN A 13 -0.96 0.29 -4.52
CA ASN A 13 -1.22 -0.77 -5.50
C ASN A 13 -0.83 -2.16 -5.00
N GLY A 14 0.37 -2.29 -4.41
CA GLY A 14 0.86 -3.56 -3.87
C GLY A 14 0.03 -4.04 -2.69
N LEU A 15 -0.36 -3.12 -1.80
CA LEU A 15 -1.22 -3.41 -0.66
C LEU A 15 -2.63 -3.83 -1.11
N VAL A 16 -3.22 -3.14 -2.08
CA VAL A 16 -4.53 -3.52 -2.64
C VAL A 16 -4.48 -4.92 -3.23
N ALA A 17 -3.47 -5.22 -4.07
CA ALA A 17 -3.29 -6.55 -4.65
C ALA A 17 -3.09 -7.62 -3.56
N ALA A 18 -2.26 -7.33 -2.56
CA ALA A 18 -2.04 -8.24 -1.43
C ALA A 18 -3.33 -8.51 -0.65
N CYS A 19 -4.16 -7.49 -0.39
CA CYS A 19 -5.44 -7.64 0.30
C CYS A 19 -6.39 -8.56 -0.48
N TYR A 20 -6.53 -8.37 -1.80
CA TYR A 20 -7.39 -9.23 -2.62
C TYR A 20 -6.90 -10.69 -2.67
N LEU A 21 -5.59 -10.91 -2.81
CA LEU A 21 -5.00 -12.26 -2.80
C LEU A 21 -5.15 -12.92 -1.42
N ALA A 22 -4.92 -12.18 -0.34
CA ALA A 22 -5.13 -12.69 1.01
C ALA A 22 -6.61 -13.03 1.27
N ARG A 23 -7.52 -12.19 0.79
CA ARG A 23 -8.97 -12.41 0.90
C ARG A 23 -9.46 -13.62 0.09
N SER A 24 -8.74 -14.01 -0.97
CA SER A 24 -8.98 -15.28 -1.67
C SER A 24 -8.37 -16.50 -0.98
N GLY A 25 -7.84 -16.35 0.23
CA GLY A 25 -7.28 -17.44 1.04
C GLY A 25 -5.81 -17.75 0.79
N LEU A 26 -5.10 -16.94 0.00
CA LEU A 26 -3.68 -17.13 -0.28
C LEU A 26 -2.81 -16.59 0.85
N LYS A 27 -1.70 -17.27 1.14
CA LYS A 27 -0.70 -16.79 2.07
C LYS A 27 0.29 -15.85 1.36
N VAL A 28 0.08 -14.55 1.52
CA VAL A 28 0.84 -13.50 0.82
C VAL A 28 1.94 -12.94 1.70
N CYS A 29 3.14 -12.76 1.14
CA CYS A 29 4.22 -11.97 1.74
C CYS A 29 4.31 -10.64 1.02
N VAL A 30 4.34 -9.52 1.76
CA VAL A 30 4.64 -8.20 1.19
C VAL A 30 5.99 -7.76 1.74
N VAL A 31 6.90 -7.38 0.84
CA VAL A 31 8.21 -6.86 1.21
C VAL A 31 8.34 -5.42 0.74
N GLU A 32 8.86 -4.56 1.61
CA GLU A 32 9.04 -3.13 1.36
C GLU A 32 10.46 -2.74 1.77
N LYS A 33 11.08 -1.87 0.98
CA LYS A 33 12.44 -1.40 1.24
C LYS A 33 12.46 -0.37 2.38
N ASN A 34 11.43 0.44 2.47
CA ASN A 34 11.34 1.53 3.43
C ASN A 34 10.80 1.07 4.79
N ASP A 35 11.06 1.86 5.82
CA ASP A 35 10.51 1.64 7.17
C ASP A 35 9.02 2.03 7.30
N TRP A 36 8.38 2.36 6.19
CA TRP A 36 6.98 2.77 6.11
C TRP A 36 6.27 2.12 4.93
N VAL A 37 4.95 2.04 5.02
CA VAL A 37 4.06 1.53 3.97
C VAL A 37 3.20 2.65 3.38
N GLY A 38 2.46 2.36 2.32
CA GLY A 38 1.60 3.30 1.58
C GLY A 38 2.27 3.94 0.36
N GLY A 39 3.60 3.83 0.24
CA GLY A 39 4.35 4.31 -0.93
C GLY A 39 4.18 5.81 -1.14
N ALA A 40 3.70 6.23 -2.31
CA ALA A 40 3.43 7.64 -2.59
C ALA A 40 2.20 8.19 -1.83
N ALA A 41 1.32 7.32 -1.32
CA ALA A 41 0.05 7.70 -0.67
C ALA A 41 0.16 7.91 0.85
N VAL A 42 1.34 7.69 1.42
CA VAL A 42 1.57 7.94 2.85
C VAL A 42 1.89 9.41 3.10
N SER A 43 1.32 9.95 4.17
CA SER A 43 1.76 11.24 4.71
C SER A 43 2.86 11.01 5.73
N ARG A 44 3.98 11.74 5.62
CA ARG A 44 5.09 11.63 6.57
C ARG A 44 5.60 13.00 6.99
N GLU A 45 6.30 13.00 8.10
CA GLU A 45 7.08 14.12 8.56
C GLU A 45 8.46 14.09 7.89
N LEU A 46 8.69 15.02 6.95
CA LEU A 46 10.02 15.24 6.36
C LEU A 46 10.80 16.32 7.10
N PHE A 47 10.09 17.19 7.82
CA PHE A 47 10.63 18.27 8.64
C PHE A 47 9.91 18.30 9.99
N PRO A 48 10.63 18.50 11.11
CA PRO A 48 10.04 18.48 12.45
C PRO A 48 8.79 19.34 12.58
N GLY A 49 7.68 18.72 12.99
CA GLY A 49 6.38 19.37 13.20
C GLY A 49 5.55 19.59 11.93
N PHE A 50 5.98 19.09 10.76
CA PHE A 50 5.25 19.24 9.52
C PHE A 50 5.05 17.91 8.77
N THR A 51 3.79 17.51 8.66
CA THR A 51 3.38 16.33 7.89
C THR A 51 2.99 16.72 6.47
N TYR A 52 3.57 16.05 5.49
CA TYR A 52 3.31 16.28 4.07
C TYR A 52 2.91 14.97 3.38
N SER A 53 2.10 15.07 2.32
CA SER A 53 1.94 13.96 1.38
C SER A 53 3.25 13.76 0.62
N ASN A 54 3.75 12.52 0.59
CA ASN A 54 5.08 12.23 0.05
C ASN A 54 5.14 12.49 -1.46
N CYS A 55 4.13 12.03 -2.24
CA CYS A 55 4.07 12.21 -3.70
C CYS A 55 2.66 12.08 -4.30
N SER A 56 1.66 11.58 -3.55
CA SER A 56 0.29 11.42 -4.05
C SER A 56 -0.61 12.52 -3.50
N TYR A 57 -0.76 13.60 -4.26
CA TYR A 57 -1.71 14.67 -3.92
C TYR A 57 -3.04 14.54 -4.68
N VAL A 58 -3.06 13.79 -5.79
CA VAL A 58 -4.27 13.53 -6.58
C VAL A 58 -4.54 12.03 -6.60
N SER A 59 -5.47 11.58 -5.75
CA SER A 59 -5.95 10.19 -5.73
C SER A 59 -7.31 10.02 -6.44
N SER A 60 -7.77 11.04 -7.18
CA SER A 60 -9.10 11.06 -7.82
C SER A 60 -9.32 9.99 -8.88
N LEU A 61 -8.24 9.43 -9.44
CA LEU A 61 -8.31 8.33 -10.40
C LEU A 61 -8.35 6.94 -9.75
N PHE A 62 -8.21 6.87 -8.41
CA PHE A 62 -8.34 5.60 -7.71
C PHE A 62 -9.80 5.15 -7.75
N ARG A 63 -10.04 3.88 -8.10
CA ARG A 63 -11.40 3.37 -8.32
C ARG A 63 -12.18 3.36 -7.01
N PRO A 64 -13.33 4.07 -6.90
CA PRO A 64 -14.14 4.11 -5.68
C PRO A 64 -14.67 2.73 -5.27
N GLU A 65 -14.83 1.81 -6.23
CA GLU A 65 -15.25 0.43 -5.97
C GLU A 65 -14.23 -0.28 -5.07
N ILE A 66 -12.93 -0.11 -5.33
CA ILE A 66 -11.86 -0.72 -4.54
C ILE A 66 -11.85 -0.14 -3.12
N MET A 67 -12.07 1.18 -2.99
CA MET A 67 -12.12 1.85 -1.68
C MET A 67 -13.32 1.44 -0.82
N ARG A 68 -14.44 1.07 -1.43
CA ARG A 68 -15.64 0.62 -0.70
C ARG A 68 -15.60 -0.85 -0.35
N ASP A 69 -14.84 -1.62 -1.12
CA ASP A 69 -14.75 -3.08 -1.01
C ASP A 69 -13.66 -3.54 -0.03
N LEU A 70 -12.62 -2.73 0.20
CA LEU A 70 -11.58 -2.94 1.21
C LEU A 70 -11.84 -2.07 2.44
#